data_AF-A0A538KR69-F1
#
_entry.id   AF-A0A538KR69-F1
#
_cell.length_a   1.000
_cell.length_b   1.000
_cell.length_c   1.000
_cell.angle_alpha   90.00
_cell.angle_beta   90.00
_cell.angle_gamma   90.00
#
_symmetry.space_group_name_H-M   'P 1'
#
loop_
_entity.id
_entity.type
_entity.pdbx_description
1 polymer ?
#
loop_
_entity_poly.entity_id
_entity_poly.type
_entity_poly.pdbx_seq_one_letter_code
_entity_poly.pdbx_strand_id
1 'polypeptide(L)'
;MELLALGLTVLVHIIGLGTLVYVLLRNDGIDWRSWWPGDDDGHGGPAPEAPHGPPAGGDGLPLGDAAAARLRLREPARLADAYPPPPRRPAHAPEPAHAPEPAAH
;
A
#
# COMPACT_ATOMS: atom_id res chain seq x y z
N MET A 1 -4.74 30.84 43.19
CA MET A 1 -3.88 29.67 42.92
C MET A 1 -4.02 29.18 41.48
N GLU A 2 -5.21 29.24 40.89
CA GLU A 2 -5.47 28.75 39.52
C GLU A 2 -4.65 29.46 38.42
N LEU A 3 -4.53 30.79 38.46
CA LEU A 3 -3.66 31.54 37.53
C LEU A 3 -2.18 31.14 37.62
N LEU A 4 -1.72 30.72 38.80
CA LEU A 4 -0.37 30.24 39.03
C LEU A 4 -0.16 28.86 38.40
N ALA A 5 -1.15 27.97 38.54
CA ALA A 5 -1.12 26.64 37.92
C ALA A 5 -1.20 26.74 36.38
N LEU A 6 -2.08 27.58 35.85
CA LEU A 6 -2.18 27.85 34.42
C LEU A 6 -0.89 28.46 33.87
N GLY A 7 -0.35 29.48 34.54
CA GLY A 7 0.90 30.12 34.15
C GLY A 7 2.09 29.15 34.15
N LEU A 8 2.23 28.33 35.20
CA LEU A 8 3.27 27.31 35.29
C LEU A 8 3.14 26.27 34.17
N THR A 9 1.90 25.83 33.90
CA THR A 9 1.63 24.82 32.86
C THR A 9 2.00 25.38 31.50
N VAL A 10 1.53 26.59 31.16
CA VAL A 10 1.87 27.26 29.90
C VAL A 10 3.39 27.44 29.77
N LEU A 11 4.06 27.91 30.82
CA LEU A 11 5.52 28.10 30.82
C LEU A 11 6.27 26.80 30.52
N VAL A 12 5.93 25.72 31.21
CA VAL A 12 6.55 24.40 30.98
C VAL A 12 6.31 23.93 29.54
N HIS A 13 5.12 24.16 28.99
CA HIS A 13 4.83 23.80 27.60
C HIS A 13 5.62 24.64 26.60
N ILE A 14 5.80 25.94 26.84
CA ILE A 14 6.63 26.79 25.96
C ILE A 14 8.08 26.33 25.99
N ILE A 15 8.62 26.01 27.16
CA ILE A 15 9.99 25.47 27.29
C ILE A 15 10.11 24.10 26.61
N GLY A 16 9.15 23.21 26.83
CA GLY A 16 9.10 21.89 26.21
C GLY A 16 9.01 21.97 24.69
N LEU A 17 8.13 22.80 24.15
CA LEU A 17 7.97 23.03 22.71
C LEU A 17 9.25 23.62 22.10
N GLY A 18 9.83 24.63 22.76
CA GLY A 18 11.09 25.23 22.31
C GLY A 18 12.24 24.22 22.28
N THR A 19 12.35 23.37 23.31
CA THR A 19 13.35 22.31 23.38
C THR A 19 13.13 21.26 22.30
N LEU A 20 11.88 20.85 22.05
CA LEU A 20 11.53 19.90 21.01
C LEU A 20 11.92 20.41 19.62
N VAL A 21 11.55 21.65 19.30
CA VAL A 21 11.91 22.29 18.03
C VAL A 21 13.43 22.44 17.91
N TYR A 22 14.12 22.83 18.99
CA TYR A 22 15.56 22.94 18.99
C TYR A 22 16.25 21.60 18.68
N VAL A 23 15.82 20.51 19.32
CA VAL A 23 16.34 19.17 19.05
C VAL A 23 16.05 18.74 17.61
N LEU A 24 14.85 19.02 17.10
CA LEU A 24 14.47 18.71 15.72
C LEU A 24 15.36 19.45 14.70
N LEU A 25 15.62 20.73 14.92
CA LEU A 25 16.49 21.53 14.03
C LEU A 25 17.97 21.16 14.16
N ARG A 26 18.40 20.64 15.31
CA ARG A 26 19.80 20.27 15.53
C ARG A 26 20.12 18.85 15.10
N ASN A 27 19.12 17.97 15.02
CA ASN A 27 19.32 16.56 14.74
C ASN A 27 18.67 16.17 13.42
N ASP A 28 19.38 16.42 12.33
CA ASP A 28 19.01 16.03 10.96
C ASP A 28 18.83 14.50 10.79
N GLY A 29 19.23 13.70 11.78
CA GLY A 29 19.13 12.24 11.78
C GLY A 29 17.91 11.65 12.51
N ILE A 30 17.01 12.46 13.08
CA ILE A 30 15.78 11.92 13.69
C ILE A 30 14.81 11.57 12.57
N ASP A 31 14.75 10.28 12.23
CA ASP A 31 13.71 9.75 11.36
C ASP A 31 12.39 9.59 12.15
N TRP A 32 11.70 10.71 12.37
CA TRP A 32 10.38 10.75 13.00
C TRP A 32 9.31 10.03 12.17
N ARG A 33 9.58 9.76 10.88
CA ARG A 33 8.70 9.04 9.97
C ARG A 33 8.69 7.54 10.26
N SER A 34 9.75 7.01 10.89
CA SER A 34 9.83 5.64 11.38
C SER A 34 8.86 5.30 12.52
N TRP A 35 8.31 6.29 13.23
CA TRP A 35 7.35 6.08 14.33
C TRP A 35 5.90 5.94 13.87
N TRP A 36 5.61 6.26 12.61
CA TRP A 36 4.32 5.99 12.01
C TRP A 36 4.29 4.54 11.55
N PRO A 37 3.22 3.77 11.83
CA PRO A 37 3.03 2.45 11.24
C PRO A 37 3.17 2.59 9.74
N GLY A 38 4.20 1.96 9.17
CA GLY A 38 4.47 2.06 7.75
C GLY A 38 3.30 1.48 6.96
N ASP A 39 2.80 2.26 6.01
CA ASP A 39 2.43 1.63 4.75
C ASP A 39 3.72 0.93 4.27
N ASP A 40 3.64 -0.34 3.90
CA ASP A 40 4.79 -1.15 3.50
C ASP A 40 5.24 -0.77 2.07
N ASP A 41 5.38 0.53 1.80
CA ASP A 41 5.72 1.14 0.52
C ASP A 41 7.16 1.70 0.55
N GLY A 42 8.09 0.87 1.03
CA GLY A 42 9.44 0.69 0.45
C GLY A 42 10.34 1.90 0.18
N HIS A 43 10.08 3.09 0.73
CA HIS A 43 10.80 4.32 0.37
C HIS A 43 11.78 4.79 1.46
N GLY A 44 12.69 3.89 1.87
CA GLY A 44 13.76 4.22 2.84
C GLY A 44 14.99 3.31 2.82
N GLY A 45 15.06 2.34 1.92
CA GLY A 45 16.27 1.52 1.71
C GLY A 45 17.32 2.27 0.89
N PRO A 46 18.60 1.81 0.88
CA PRO A 46 19.59 2.29 -0.08
C PRO A 46 19.00 2.28 -1.50
N ALA A 47 19.41 3.25 -2.33
CA ALA A 47 18.92 3.39 -3.70
C ALA A 47 18.84 1.99 -4.35
N PRO A 48 17.67 1.60 -4.92
CA PRO A 48 17.49 0.26 -5.42
C PRO A 48 18.63 -0.03 -6.39
N GLU A 49 19.39 -1.08 -6.08
CA GLU A 49 20.48 -1.53 -6.93
C GLU A 49 19.95 -1.67 -8.35
N ALA A 50 20.70 -1.14 -9.32
CA ALA A 50 20.29 -1.17 -10.71
C ALA A 50 19.83 -2.60 -11.05
N PRO A 51 18.67 -2.79 -11.71
CA PRO A 51 18.13 -4.12 -11.95
C PRO A 51 19.23 -5.00 -12.52
N HIS A 52 19.65 -6.04 -11.78
CA HIS A 52 20.59 -7.00 -12.32
C HIS A 52 19.98 -7.51 -13.63
N GLY A 53 20.77 -7.43 -14.71
CA GLY A 53 20.39 -8.02 -15.99
C GLY A 53 19.91 -9.45 -15.78
N PRO A 54 19.04 -9.96 -16.66
CA PRO A 54 18.38 -11.26 -16.47
C PRO A 54 19.41 -12.31 -16.02
N PRO A 55 19.12 -13.07 -14.94
CA PRO A 55 20.09 -14.02 -14.40
C PRO A 55 20.48 -14.99 -15.51
N ALA A 56 21.79 -15.13 -15.73
CA ALA A 56 22.34 -16.14 -16.62
C ALA A 56 22.22 -17.52 -15.94
N GLY A 57 20.97 -18.00 -15.77
CA GLY A 57 20.59 -19.25 -15.10
C GLY A 57 20.92 -19.26 -13.60
N GLY A 58 20.08 -19.66 -12.67
CA GLY A 58 18.72 -20.20 -12.65
C GLY A 58 18.53 -20.76 -11.24
N ASP A 59 17.36 -20.56 -10.63
CA ASP A 59 16.87 -21.29 -9.43
C ASP A 59 15.34 -21.22 -9.31
N GLY A 60 14.67 -21.10 -10.45
CA GLY A 60 13.24 -21.36 -10.59
C GLY A 60 13.11 -22.03 -11.93
N LEU A 61 12.41 -23.17 -11.99
CA LEU A 61 12.09 -23.82 -13.26
C LEU A 61 11.74 -22.75 -14.30
N PRO A 62 12.40 -22.70 -15.47
CA PRO A 62 11.97 -21.81 -16.52
C PRO A 62 10.54 -22.24 -16.85
N LEU A 63 9.54 -21.46 -16.44
CA LEU A 63 8.23 -21.57 -17.05
C LEU A 63 8.49 -21.25 -18.52
N GLY A 64 8.59 -22.29 -19.35
CA GLY A 64 9.04 -22.19 -20.74
C GLY A 64 8.14 -21.29 -21.61
N ASP A 65 7.00 -20.90 -21.05
CA ASP A 65 5.97 -20.04 -21.60
C ASP A 65 5.73 -18.76 -20.79
N ALA A 66 6.43 -18.54 -19.66
CA ALA A 66 6.32 -17.29 -18.90
C ALA A 66 7.05 -16.16 -19.61
N ALA A 67 6.35 -15.56 -20.57
CA ALA A 67 6.73 -14.28 -21.13
C ALA A 67 6.49 -13.18 -20.09
N ALA A 68 7.42 -12.24 -19.97
CA ALA A 68 7.19 -11.01 -19.22
C ALA A 68 5.90 -10.33 -19.72
N ALA A 69 5.08 -9.85 -18.78
CA ALA A 69 3.87 -9.11 -19.13
C ALA A 69 4.25 -7.91 -20.00
N ARG A 70 3.52 -7.72 -21.12
CA ARG A 70 3.77 -6.61 -22.05
C ARG A 70 3.50 -5.24 -21.41
N LEU A 71 2.75 -5.21 -20.31
CA LEU A 71 2.42 -3.99 -19.58
C LEU A 71 3.33 -3.77 -18.39
N ARG A 72 3.81 -2.53 -18.27
CA ARG A 72 4.58 -2.06 -17.12
C ARG A 72 3.63 -1.74 -15.96
N LEU A 73 3.84 -2.40 -14.83
CA LEU A 73 3.10 -2.19 -13.59
C LEU A 73 3.31 -0.80 -12.94
N ARG A 74 4.26 0.00 -13.45
CA ARG A 74 4.64 1.32 -12.91
C ARG A 74 4.28 2.48 -13.82
N GLU A 75 3.47 2.24 -14.86
CA GLU A 75 2.93 3.33 -15.66
C GLU A 75 1.95 4.14 -14.79
N PRO A 76 1.89 5.48 -14.89
CA PRO A 76 0.96 6.31 -14.13
C PRO A 76 -0.53 5.99 -14.37
N ALA A 77 -0.85 5.23 -15.41
CA ALA A 77 -2.20 4.74 -15.70
C ALA A 77 -2.52 3.45 -14.92
N ARG A 78 -3.80 3.24 -14.57
CA ARG A 78 -4.20 2.01 -13.89
C ARG A 78 -4.15 0.84 -14.87
N LEU A 79 -3.61 -0.30 -14.43
CA LEU A 79 -3.54 -1.52 -15.23
C LEU A 79 -4.92 -1.98 -15.76
N ALA A 80 -5.98 -1.72 -14.99
CA ALA A 80 -7.36 -2.03 -15.37
C ALA A 80 -7.83 -1.26 -16.61
N ASP A 81 -7.27 -0.09 -16.88
CA ASP A 81 -7.66 0.76 -18.02
C ASP A 81 -7.10 0.22 -19.34
N ALA A 82 -6.11 -0.67 -19.28
CA ALA A 82 -5.49 -1.27 -20.46
C ALA A 82 -6.26 -2.46 -21.04
N TYR A 83 -7.28 -2.94 -20.33
CA TYR A 83 -8.09 -4.08 -20.75
C TYR A 83 -9.55 -3.68 -20.90
N PRO A 84 -10.27 -4.24 -21.89
CA PRO A 84 -11.72 -4.09 -21.97
C PRO A 84 -12.38 -4.56 -20.66
N PRO A 85 -13.42 -3.86 -20.18
CA PRO A 85 -14.17 -4.29 -19.01
C PRO A 85 -14.71 -5.72 -19.19
N PRO A 86 -14.61 -6.60 -18.19
CA PRO A 86 -15.19 -7.92 -18.28
C PRO A 86 -16.72 -7.84 -18.45
N PRO A 87 -17.33 -8.79 -19.17
CA PRO A 87 -18.78 -8.83 -19.34
C PRO A 87 -19.45 -8.90 -17.97
N ARG A 88 -20.51 -8.11 -17.78
CA ARG A 88 -21.29 -8.13 -16.54
C ARG A 88 -21.92 -9.50 -16.36
N ARG A 89 -21.76 -10.07 -15.15
CA ARG A 89 -22.50 -11.26 -14.75
C ARG A 89 -24.00 -10.96 -14.82
N PRO A 90 -24.85 -11.90 -15.28
CA PRO A 90 -26.30 -11.75 -15.20
C PRO A 90 -26.72 -11.37 -13.79
N ALA A 91 -27.66 -10.42 -13.68
CA ALA A 91 -28.15 -9.93 -12.38
C ALA A 91 -28.84 -11.02 -11.55
N HIS A 92 -29.30 -12.09 -12.19
CA HIS A 92 -30.02 -13.17 -11.55
C HIS A 92 -29.49 -14.51 -12.05
N ALA A 93 -29.51 -15.52 -11.18
CA ALA A 93 -29.29 -16.90 -11.58
C ALA A 93 -30.37 -17.29 -12.61
N PRO A 94 -30.03 -18.09 -13.64
CA PRO A 94 -31.03 -18.61 -14.56
C PRO A 94 -32.12 -19.35 -13.79
N GLU A 95 -33.38 -19.09 -14.15
CA GLU A 95 -34.53 -19.73 -13.54
C GLU A 95 -34.43 -21.25 -13.70
N PRO A 96 -34.57 -22.04 -12.62
CA PRO A 96 -34.59 -23.49 -12.71
C PRO A 96 -35.67 -23.93 -13.70
N ALA A 97 -35.29 -24.74 -14.70
CA ALA A 97 -36.26 -25.31 -15.62
C ALA A 97 -37.26 -26.16 -14.82
N HIS A 98 -38.56 -25.85 -14.95
CA HIS A 98 -39.62 -26.61 -14.32
C HIS A 98 -39.52 -28.09 -14.75
N ALA A 99 -39.19 -28.96 -13.80
CA ALA A 99 -39.28 -30.39 -14.01
C ALA A 99 -40.78 -30.78 -14.05
N PRO A 100 -41.23 -31.59 -15.03
CA PRO A 100 -42.57 -32.14 -15.00
C PRO A 100 -42.73 -32.99 -13.74
N GLU A 101 -43.77 -32.71 -12.96
CA GLU A 101 -44.16 -33.50 -11.79
C GLU A 101 -44.65 -34.87 -12.29
N PRO A 102 -44.06 -35.99 -11.84
CA PRO A 102 -44.56 -37.31 -12.21
C PRO A 102 -45.95 -37.50 -11.60
N ALA A 103 -46.94 -37.73 -12.47
CA ALA A 103 -48.30 -38.04 -12.07
C ALA A 103 -48.31 -39.24 -11.12
N ALA A 104 -48.84 -39.04 -9.91
CA ALA A 104 -49.03 -40.10 -8.94
C ALA A 104 -50.03 -41.13 -9.50
N HIS A 105 -49.61 -42.40 -9.50
CA HIS A 105 -50.43 -43.57 -9.79
C HIS A 105 -51.12 -44.08 -8.52
#